data_AF-A0A7J0ALA4-F1
#
_entry.id   AF-A0A7J0ALA4-F1
#
_cell.length_a   1.000
_cell.length_b   1.000
_cell.length_c   1.000
_cell.angle_alpha   90.00
_cell.angle_beta   90.00
_cell.angle_gamma   90.00
#
_symmetry.space_group_name_H-M   'P 1'
#
loop_
_entity.id
_entity.type
_entity.pdbx_description
1 polymer ?
#
loop_
_entity_poly.entity_id
_entity_poly.type
_entity_poly.pdbx_seq_one_letter_code
_entity_poly.pdbx_strand_id
1 'polypeptide(L)'
;MAPTSIFTDFLAELGVPHTREYSDSQFEHMTFRSLFGFSKLLERYGIANEAIEVPDKEKALGELPVPFLARFGETFVIVRQKTGEECTVDDGIGHKALAIKRADFIDGWSGVALIAYPGPGSAEPCYCRHSLFELAQRSKKWVLIAASAFIFLYLFISNCIYSHVTTVLLTLINAAGLFVTYELVLKSLNIHSDRADKICGLIDRTGCGTVLSTKASKFFGLFGWSEVGFSYFGVSLACMLVFPQYIGYLALVNACCCPFSFWSVWYQKYRAKAWCTLCLITQGCLWASLLCYTCGGWFAHSFPLHTEFAILCASYVAALLAINAVTPLFDKNTKDE
;
A
#
# COMPACT_ATOMS: atom_id res chain seq x y z
N MET A 1 -2.25 -4.42 -6.68
CA MET A 1 -1.40 -4.71 -7.85
C MET A 1 -2.05 -4.00 -9.02
N ALA A 2 -1.29 -3.30 -9.85
CA ALA A 2 -1.81 -2.74 -11.09
C ALA A 2 -2.36 -3.87 -11.99
N PRO A 3 -3.26 -3.59 -12.95
CA PRO A 3 -3.59 -4.56 -14.01
C PRO A 3 -2.33 -4.93 -14.80
N THR A 4 -2.22 -6.19 -15.24
CA THR A 4 -1.16 -6.63 -16.18
C THR A 4 -1.47 -6.10 -17.57
N SER A 5 -0.46 -5.70 -18.34
CA SER A 5 -0.71 -5.41 -19.75
C SER A 5 -0.91 -6.70 -20.55
N ILE A 6 -1.73 -6.63 -21.60
CA ILE A 6 -1.91 -7.74 -22.55
C ILE A 6 -0.58 -8.23 -23.14
N PHE A 7 0.42 -7.35 -23.26
CA PHE A 7 1.74 -7.75 -23.75
C PHE A 7 2.50 -8.61 -22.75
N THR A 8 2.48 -8.24 -21.46
CA THR A 8 3.08 -9.03 -20.38
C THR A 8 2.42 -10.40 -20.26
N ASP A 9 1.09 -10.45 -20.34
CA ASP A 9 0.35 -11.71 -20.28
C ASP A 9 0.65 -12.60 -21.50
N PHE A 10 0.83 -12.01 -22.68
CA PHE A 10 1.22 -12.74 -23.88
C PHE A 10 2.64 -13.31 -23.79
N LEU A 11 3.61 -12.56 -23.26
CA LEU A 11 4.97 -13.06 -23.02
C LEU A 11 5.00 -14.19 -22.00
N ALA A 12 4.15 -14.12 -20.96
CA ALA A 12 4.02 -15.17 -19.96
C ALA A 12 3.50 -16.48 -20.55
N GLU A 13 2.48 -16.41 -21.40
CA GLU A 13 1.93 -17.57 -22.12
C GLU A 13 2.93 -18.16 -23.12
N LEU A 14 3.76 -17.34 -23.75
CA LEU A 14 4.85 -17.79 -24.64
C LEU A 14 6.04 -18.39 -23.88
N GLY A 15 6.07 -18.33 -22.55
CA GLY A 15 7.18 -18.82 -21.72
C GLY A 15 8.47 -18.03 -21.88
N VAL A 16 8.39 -16.78 -22.36
CA VAL A 16 9.57 -15.93 -22.60
C VAL A 16 10.00 -15.28 -21.28
N PRO A 17 11.30 -15.35 -20.89
CA PRO A 17 11.79 -14.68 -19.69
C PRO A 17 11.63 -13.15 -19.79
N HIS A 18 10.83 -12.58 -18.90
CA HIS A 18 10.57 -11.14 -18.81
C HIS A 18 10.31 -10.69 -17.37
N THR A 19 10.45 -9.39 -17.15
CA THR A 19 10.13 -8.67 -15.93
C THR A 19 8.92 -7.79 -16.18
N ARG A 20 7.98 -7.81 -15.23
CA ARG A 20 6.67 -7.20 -15.43
C ARG A 20 6.75 -5.68 -15.62
N GLU A 21 7.55 -5.03 -14.79
CA GLU A 21 7.71 -3.57 -14.80
C GLU A 21 8.28 -3.08 -16.14
N TYR A 22 9.23 -3.82 -16.72
CA TYR A 22 9.81 -3.47 -18.01
C TYR A 22 8.84 -3.74 -19.17
N SER A 23 8.19 -4.91 -19.22
CA SER A 23 7.25 -5.24 -20.30
C SER A 23 6.02 -4.33 -20.30
N ASP A 24 5.46 -4.03 -19.12
CA ASP A 24 4.35 -3.09 -18.98
C ASP A 24 4.78 -1.67 -19.43
N SER A 25 5.97 -1.22 -19.03
CA SER A 25 6.52 0.09 -19.46
C SER A 25 6.74 0.17 -20.98
N GLN A 26 7.29 -0.88 -21.60
CA GLN A 26 7.47 -0.91 -23.05
C GLN A 26 6.12 -0.90 -23.79
N PHE A 27 5.11 -1.56 -23.25
CA PHE A 27 3.76 -1.55 -23.80
C PHE A 27 3.09 -0.17 -23.69
N GLU A 28 3.22 0.50 -22.54
CA GLU A 28 2.67 1.85 -22.33
C GLU A 28 3.31 2.90 -23.26
N HIS A 29 4.61 2.79 -23.48
CA HIS A 29 5.40 3.68 -24.34
C HIS A 29 5.49 3.21 -25.80
N MET A 30 4.65 2.25 -26.21
CA MET A 30 4.61 1.78 -27.59
C MET A 30 4.19 2.93 -28.53
N THR A 31 5.00 3.19 -29.55
CA THR A 31 4.78 4.30 -30.51
C THR A 31 3.47 4.15 -31.30
N PHE A 32 3.06 2.92 -31.59
CA PHE A 32 1.83 2.61 -32.31
C PHE A 32 1.05 1.52 -31.57
N ARG A 33 -0.16 1.82 -31.10
CA ARG A 33 -1.05 0.83 -30.48
C ARG A 33 -1.75 -0.03 -31.54
N SER A 34 -0.96 -0.75 -32.32
CA SER A 34 -1.42 -1.60 -33.43
C SER A 34 -0.61 -2.90 -33.49
N LEU A 35 -1.04 -3.85 -34.33
CA LEU A 35 -0.29 -5.10 -34.55
C LEU A 35 1.15 -4.87 -35.01
N PHE A 36 1.38 -3.79 -35.75
CA PHE A 36 2.74 -3.38 -36.12
C PHE A 36 3.58 -3.00 -34.89
N GLY A 37 2.99 -2.28 -33.94
CA GLY A 37 3.65 -1.98 -32.66
C GLY A 37 3.98 -3.23 -31.86
N PHE A 38 3.03 -4.17 -31.77
CA PHE A 38 3.27 -5.48 -31.15
C PHE A 38 4.39 -6.27 -31.85
N SER A 39 4.37 -6.32 -33.17
CA SER A 39 5.40 -6.96 -33.98
C SER A 39 6.79 -6.40 -33.68
N LYS A 40 6.92 -5.07 -33.65
CA LYS A 40 8.19 -4.39 -33.30
C LYS A 40 8.61 -4.60 -31.87
N LEU A 41 7.66 -4.74 -30.95
CA LEU A 41 7.96 -4.99 -29.55
C LEU A 41 8.41 -6.44 -29.34
N LEU A 42 7.78 -7.42 -30.00
CA LEU A 42 8.24 -8.82 -30.04
C LEU A 42 9.64 -8.96 -30.67
N GLU A 43 9.92 -8.23 -31.75
CA GLU A 43 11.26 -8.18 -32.36
C GLU A 43 12.34 -7.73 -31.36
N ARG A 44 12.04 -6.77 -30.47
CA ARG A 44 12.99 -6.32 -29.42
C ARG A 44 13.33 -7.41 -28.41
N TYR A 45 12.42 -8.36 -28.18
CA TYR A 45 12.64 -9.53 -27.32
C TYR A 45 13.29 -10.70 -28.09
N GLY A 46 13.66 -10.49 -29.36
CA GLY A 46 14.20 -11.53 -30.23
C GLY A 46 13.17 -12.59 -30.59
N ILE A 47 11.88 -12.25 -30.61
CA ILE A 47 10.78 -13.14 -30.96
C ILE A 47 10.39 -12.90 -32.42
N ALA A 48 10.60 -13.90 -33.27
CA ALA A 48 10.11 -13.86 -34.63
C ALA A 48 8.57 -13.89 -34.60
N ASN A 49 7.93 -13.10 -35.46
CA ASN A 49 6.47 -12.99 -35.46
C ASN A 49 5.95 -12.80 -36.88
N GLU A 50 4.71 -13.20 -37.10
CA GLU A 50 4.03 -13.14 -38.38
C GLU A 50 2.59 -12.70 -38.17
N ALA A 51 2.18 -11.64 -38.86
CA ALA A 51 0.80 -11.19 -38.90
C ALA A 51 0.14 -11.76 -40.15
N ILE A 52 -0.93 -12.52 -39.97
CA ILE A 52 -1.69 -13.12 -41.06
C ILE A 52 -3.11 -12.55 -41.09
N GLU A 53 -3.66 -12.44 -42.28
CA GLU A 53 -5.07 -12.17 -42.52
C GLU A 53 -5.68 -13.38 -43.23
N VAL A 54 -6.68 -13.98 -42.61
CA VAL A 54 -7.30 -15.21 -43.10
C VAL A 54 -8.73 -14.93 -43.59
N PRO A 55 -9.06 -15.28 -44.85
CA PRO A 55 -10.41 -15.10 -45.39
C PRO A 55 -11.39 -16.14 -44.82
N ASP A 56 -10.91 -17.35 -44.50
CA ASP A 56 -11.72 -18.43 -43.90
C ASP A 56 -11.40 -18.56 -42.40
N LYS A 57 -12.20 -17.88 -41.58
CA LYS A 57 -12.03 -17.81 -40.12
C LYS A 57 -12.23 -19.17 -39.45
N GLU A 58 -13.19 -19.97 -39.91
CA GLU A 58 -13.53 -21.25 -39.28
C GLU A 58 -12.38 -22.25 -39.40
N LYS A 59 -11.84 -22.37 -40.61
CA LYS A 59 -10.73 -23.27 -40.90
C LYS A 59 -9.44 -22.78 -40.26
N ALA A 60 -9.12 -21.49 -40.39
CA ALA A 60 -7.91 -20.91 -39.84
C ALA A 60 -7.83 -21.04 -38.31
N LEU A 61 -8.94 -20.83 -37.59
CA LEU A 61 -8.98 -21.01 -36.14
C LEU A 61 -8.61 -22.44 -35.71
N GLY A 62 -8.93 -23.44 -36.54
CA GLY A 62 -8.52 -24.83 -36.33
C GLY A 62 -7.01 -25.05 -36.50
N GLU A 63 -6.39 -24.38 -37.46
CA GLU A 63 -4.99 -24.60 -37.86
C GLU A 63 -3.98 -23.75 -37.07
N LEU A 64 -4.38 -22.57 -36.59
CA LEU A 64 -3.47 -21.60 -35.95
C LEU A 64 -2.82 -22.12 -34.65
N PRO A 65 -1.50 -21.99 -34.46
CA PRO A 65 -0.85 -22.36 -33.20
C PRO A 65 -1.29 -21.42 -32.08
N VAL A 66 -1.46 -21.97 -30.87
CA VAL A 66 -1.72 -21.20 -29.64
C VAL A 66 -0.43 -21.05 -28.83
N PRO A 67 -0.23 -19.95 -28.09
CA PRO A 67 -1.08 -18.76 -28.01
C PRO A 67 -0.86 -17.79 -29.19
N PHE A 68 -1.90 -17.08 -29.62
CA PHE A 68 -1.80 -16.01 -30.64
C PHE A 68 -2.63 -14.79 -30.25
N LEU A 69 -2.27 -13.63 -30.80
CA LEU A 69 -3.00 -12.38 -30.59
C LEU A 69 -4.01 -12.19 -31.72
N ALA A 70 -5.28 -12.03 -31.40
CA ALA A 70 -6.36 -11.81 -32.35
C ALA A 70 -6.92 -10.38 -32.22
N ARG A 71 -7.35 -9.79 -33.34
CA ARG A 71 -8.13 -8.54 -33.30
C ARG A 71 -9.63 -8.87 -33.22
N PHE A 72 -10.22 -8.65 -32.06
CA PHE A 72 -11.63 -8.87 -31.75
C PHE A 72 -12.34 -7.52 -31.65
N GLY A 73 -13.18 -7.19 -32.64
CA GLY A 73 -13.69 -5.82 -32.81
C GLY A 73 -12.57 -4.77 -32.92
N GLU A 74 -12.56 -3.81 -32.00
CA GLU A 74 -11.54 -2.74 -31.92
C GLU A 74 -10.44 -3.00 -30.90
N THR A 75 -10.46 -4.14 -30.21
CA THR A 75 -9.44 -4.50 -29.21
C THR A 75 -8.62 -5.72 -29.64
N PHE A 76 -7.48 -5.90 -28.98
CA PHE A 76 -6.65 -7.09 -29.11
C PHE A 76 -6.94 -8.04 -27.96
N VAL A 77 -6.99 -9.33 -28.26
CA VAL A 77 -7.20 -10.39 -27.29
C VAL A 77 -6.22 -11.53 -27.51
N ILE A 78 -5.79 -12.18 -26.44
CA ILE A 78 -4.93 -13.36 -26.49
C ILE A 78 -5.82 -14.59 -26.53
N VAL A 79 -5.65 -15.43 -27.56
CA VAL A 79 -6.28 -16.74 -27.61
C VAL A 79 -5.32 -17.75 -26.99
N ARG A 80 -5.63 -18.23 -25.79
CA ARG A 80 -4.77 -19.13 -25.00
C ARG A 80 -5.00 -20.59 -25.33
N GLN A 81 -6.26 -20.97 -25.47
CA GLN A 81 -6.67 -22.34 -25.75
C GLN A 81 -7.83 -22.37 -26.72
N LYS A 82 -7.84 -23.40 -27.57
CA LYS A 82 -8.93 -23.74 -28.48
C LYS A 82 -9.38 -25.17 -28.17
N THR A 83 -10.64 -25.30 -27.78
CA THR A 83 -11.34 -26.59 -27.63
C THR A 83 -12.36 -26.69 -28.77
N GLY A 84 -12.89 -27.90 -29.04
CA GLY A 84 -13.85 -28.12 -30.12
C GLY A 84 -15.07 -27.18 -30.08
N GLU A 85 -15.53 -26.80 -28.89
CA GLU A 85 -16.74 -25.97 -28.69
C GLU A 85 -16.44 -24.56 -28.14
N GLU A 86 -15.30 -24.36 -27.47
CA GLU A 86 -14.98 -23.12 -26.75
C GLU A 86 -13.55 -22.63 -27.03
N CYS A 87 -13.36 -21.32 -26.99
CA CYS A 87 -12.07 -20.65 -27.05
C CYS A 87 -11.86 -19.86 -25.75
N THR A 88 -10.69 -20.03 -25.14
CA THR A 88 -10.30 -19.26 -23.95
C THR A 88 -9.54 -18.02 -24.39
N VAL A 89 -10.15 -16.87 -24.14
CA VAL A 89 -9.70 -15.56 -24.61
C VAL A 89 -9.39 -14.66 -23.41
N ASP A 90 -8.31 -13.90 -23.49
CA ASP A 90 -7.94 -12.91 -22.49
C ASP A 90 -7.81 -11.53 -23.13
N ASP A 91 -8.56 -10.55 -22.65
CA ASP A 91 -8.56 -9.17 -23.15
C ASP A 91 -7.48 -8.29 -22.49
N GLY A 92 -6.72 -8.84 -21.52
CA GLY A 92 -5.77 -8.09 -20.71
C GLY A 92 -6.44 -7.07 -19.78
N ILE A 93 -7.78 -7.07 -19.67
CA ILE A 93 -8.57 -6.19 -18.81
C ILE A 93 -9.22 -7.04 -17.73
N GLY A 94 -8.38 -7.53 -16.82
CA GLY A 94 -8.80 -8.32 -15.67
C GLY A 94 -8.12 -9.69 -15.63
N HIS A 95 -7.92 -10.21 -14.42
CA HIS A 95 -7.15 -11.44 -14.19
C HIS A 95 -7.87 -12.74 -14.59
N LYS A 96 -8.83 -12.70 -15.54
CA LYS A 96 -9.63 -13.87 -15.88
C LYS A 96 -9.76 -14.05 -17.38
N ALA A 97 -9.15 -15.12 -17.87
CA ALA A 97 -9.46 -15.64 -19.18
C ALA A 97 -10.95 -16.02 -19.26
N LEU A 98 -11.62 -15.57 -20.30
CA LEU A 98 -13.03 -15.78 -20.58
C LEU A 98 -13.17 -16.95 -21.55
N ALA A 99 -14.02 -17.91 -21.21
CA ALA A 99 -14.44 -18.95 -22.14
C ALA A 99 -15.56 -18.38 -23.03
N ILE A 100 -15.30 -18.29 -24.33
CA ILE A 100 -16.26 -17.81 -25.34
C ILE A 100 -16.55 -18.97 -26.28
N LYS A 101 -17.81 -19.12 -26.70
CA LYS A 101 -18.17 -20.13 -27.70
C LYS A 101 -17.45 -19.83 -29.01
N ARG A 102 -17.03 -20.88 -29.71
CA ARG A 102 -16.30 -20.75 -30.98
C ARG A 102 -17.04 -19.88 -32.00
N ALA A 103 -18.36 -20.06 -32.12
CA ALA A 103 -19.20 -19.29 -33.05
C ALA A 103 -19.19 -17.77 -32.73
N ASP A 104 -19.36 -17.43 -31.45
CA ASP A 104 -19.36 -16.04 -30.98
C ASP A 104 -17.98 -15.38 -31.19
N PHE A 105 -16.91 -16.15 -31.02
CA PHE A 105 -15.55 -15.67 -31.29
C PHE A 105 -15.34 -15.38 -32.79
N ILE A 106 -15.78 -16.28 -33.68
CA ILE A 106 -15.61 -16.13 -35.13
C ILE A 106 -16.37 -14.90 -35.66
N ASP A 107 -17.56 -14.63 -35.11
CA ASP A 107 -18.37 -13.47 -35.49
C ASP A 107 -17.65 -12.16 -35.14
N GLY A 108 -17.07 -12.06 -33.93
CA GLY A 108 -16.34 -10.86 -33.49
C GLY A 108 -14.88 -10.77 -33.95
N TRP A 109 -14.27 -11.86 -34.44
CA TRP A 109 -12.89 -11.87 -34.91
C TRP A 109 -12.79 -11.25 -36.31
N SER A 110 -11.89 -10.28 -36.49
CA SER A 110 -11.67 -9.63 -37.79
C SER A 110 -10.99 -10.50 -38.85
N GLY A 111 -10.48 -11.69 -38.49
CA GLY A 111 -9.68 -12.53 -39.38
C GLY A 111 -8.18 -12.18 -39.38
N VAL A 112 -7.76 -11.19 -38.59
CA VAL A 112 -6.35 -10.84 -38.41
C VAL A 112 -5.80 -11.49 -37.14
N ALA A 113 -4.68 -12.20 -37.26
CA ALA A 113 -3.96 -12.83 -36.16
C ALA A 113 -2.46 -12.54 -36.22
N LEU A 114 -1.83 -12.38 -35.06
CA LEU A 114 -0.38 -12.27 -34.90
C LEU A 114 0.13 -13.49 -34.14
N ILE A 115 0.99 -14.24 -34.83
CA ILE A 115 1.62 -15.45 -34.33
C ILE A 115 3.04 -15.10 -33.92
N ALA A 116 3.49 -15.64 -32.78
CA ALA A 116 4.83 -15.47 -32.27
C ALA A 116 5.57 -16.81 -32.22
N TYR A 117 6.83 -16.82 -32.62
CA TYR A 117 7.72 -17.97 -32.66
C TYR A 117 8.94 -17.68 -31.77
N PRO A 118 8.84 -17.93 -30.45
CA PRO A 118 9.95 -17.73 -29.53
C PRO A 118 11.07 -18.74 -29.82
N GLY A 119 12.30 -18.24 -29.95
CA GLY A 119 13.51 -19.06 -30.11
C GLY A 119 14.27 -19.25 -28.79
N PRO A 120 15.33 -20.09 -28.76
CA PRO A 120 16.09 -20.38 -27.53
C PRO A 120 16.79 -19.17 -26.90
N GLY A 121 16.98 -18.09 -27.65
CA GLY A 121 17.55 -16.83 -27.19
C GLY A 121 16.53 -15.70 -26.97
N SER A 122 15.24 -15.98 -27.14
CA SER A 122 14.20 -14.97 -26.94
C SER A 122 14.06 -14.66 -25.45
N ALA A 123 14.36 -13.43 -25.07
CA ALA A 123 14.29 -12.94 -23.70
C ALA A 123 14.22 -11.42 -23.72
N GLU A 124 13.83 -10.84 -22.59
CA GLU A 124 13.93 -9.41 -22.39
C GLU A 124 15.38 -8.88 -22.57
N PRO A 125 15.58 -7.75 -23.26
CA PRO A 125 16.88 -7.07 -23.30
C PRO A 125 17.39 -6.77 -21.88
N CYS A 126 18.61 -7.21 -21.58
CA CYS A 126 19.23 -7.06 -20.25
C CYS A 126 18.43 -7.72 -19.09
N TYR A 127 17.74 -8.83 -19.36
CA TYR A 127 16.92 -9.57 -18.38
C TYR A 127 17.59 -9.80 -17.01
N CYS A 128 18.88 -10.17 -16.95
CA CYS A 128 19.56 -10.38 -15.66
C CYS A 128 19.63 -9.11 -14.79
N ARG A 129 19.78 -7.94 -15.41
CA ARG A 129 19.84 -6.66 -14.67
C ARG A 129 18.46 -6.26 -14.18
N HIS A 130 17.44 -6.40 -15.02
CA HIS A 130 16.07 -6.03 -14.65
C HIS A 130 15.48 -7.00 -13.63
N SER A 131 15.76 -8.31 -13.74
CA SER A 131 15.29 -9.30 -12.75
C SER A 131 15.97 -9.11 -11.38
N LEU A 132 17.26 -8.76 -11.35
CA LEU A 132 17.94 -8.37 -10.11
C LEU A 132 17.34 -7.09 -9.52
N PHE A 133 17.04 -6.09 -10.35
CA PHE A 133 16.44 -4.84 -9.91
C PHE A 133 15.01 -5.05 -9.37
N GLU A 134 14.17 -5.83 -10.05
CA GLU A 134 12.82 -6.18 -9.61
C GLU A 134 12.86 -6.96 -8.28
N LEU A 135 13.80 -7.90 -8.15
CA LEU A 135 14.04 -8.62 -6.89
C LEU A 135 14.52 -7.69 -5.77
N ALA A 136 15.42 -6.76 -6.07
CA ALA A 136 15.88 -5.75 -5.12
C ALA A 136 14.74 -4.82 -4.69
N GLN A 137 13.89 -4.40 -5.62
CA GLN A 137 12.74 -3.53 -5.37
C GLN A 137 11.68 -4.25 -4.52
N ARG A 138 11.41 -5.53 -4.81
CA ARG A 138 10.50 -6.37 -4.01
C ARG A 138 11.06 -6.68 -2.63
N SER A 139 12.36 -6.92 -2.53
CA SER A 139 13.02 -7.23 -1.25
C SER A 139 13.21 -5.99 -0.38
N LYS A 140 13.34 -4.78 -0.95
CA LYS A 140 13.49 -3.52 -0.20
C LYS A 140 12.47 -3.35 0.92
N LYS A 141 11.19 -3.67 0.68
CA LYS A 141 10.14 -3.59 1.70
C LYS A 141 10.40 -4.58 2.85
N TRP A 142 10.74 -5.82 2.53
CA TRP A 142 11.00 -6.86 3.52
C TRP A 142 12.30 -6.62 4.29
N VAL A 143 13.35 -6.15 3.60
CA VAL A 143 14.61 -5.73 4.20
C VAL A 143 14.39 -4.55 5.14
N LEU A 144 13.59 -3.55 4.76
CA LEU A 144 13.26 -2.43 5.64
C LEU A 144 12.51 -2.90 6.90
N ILE A 145 11.53 -3.80 6.76
CA ILE A 145 10.80 -4.38 7.88
C ILE A 145 11.76 -5.17 8.79
N ALA A 146 12.61 -6.03 8.22
CA ALA A 146 13.57 -6.84 8.97
C ALA A 146 14.60 -5.97 9.70
N ALA A 147 15.16 -4.94 9.03
CA ALA A 147 16.09 -4.00 9.63
C ALA A 147 15.44 -3.20 10.76
N SER A 148 14.21 -2.73 10.56
CA SER A 148 13.45 -2.01 11.60
C SER A 148 13.17 -2.89 12.81
N ALA A 149 12.77 -4.14 12.59
CA ALA A 149 12.53 -5.12 13.64
C ALA A 149 13.83 -5.48 14.40
N PHE A 150 14.95 -5.61 13.69
CA PHE A 150 16.25 -5.84 14.29
C PHE A 150 16.70 -4.67 15.17
N ILE A 151 16.59 -3.43 14.68
CA ILE A 151 16.91 -2.21 15.45
C ILE A 151 16.01 -2.12 16.69
N PHE A 152 14.71 -2.35 16.52
CA PHE A 152 13.75 -2.35 17.63
C PHE A 152 14.14 -3.37 18.71
N LEU A 153 14.41 -4.63 18.31
CA LEU A 153 14.78 -5.69 19.25
C LEU A 153 16.12 -5.41 19.94
N TYR A 154 17.10 -4.91 19.19
CA TYR A 154 18.40 -4.53 19.72
C TYR A 154 18.26 -3.44 20.78
N LEU A 155 17.54 -2.35 20.49
CA LEU A 155 17.31 -1.26 21.44
C LEU A 155 16.52 -1.74 22.66
N PHE A 156 15.51 -2.59 22.46
CA PHE A 156 14.70 -3.14 23.55
C PHE A 156 15.51 -3.99 24.54
N ILE A 157 16.44 -4.81 24.02
CA ILE A 157 17.31 -5.66 24.84
C ILE A 157 18.43 -4.82 25.46
N SER A 158 19.13 -3.99 24.66
CA SER A 158 20.30 -3.22 25.12
C SER A 158 19.95 -2.20 26.21
N ASN A 159 18.75 -1.62 26.16
CA ASN A 159 18.27 -0.67 27.17
C ASN A 159 17.51 -1.33 28.33
N CYS A 160 17.53 -2.67 28.41
CA CYS A 160 16.91 -3.45 29.49
C CYS A 160 15.44 -3.07 29.74
N ILE A 161 14.69 -2.74 28.69
CA ILE A 161 13.27 -2.31 28.80
C ILE A 161 12.39 -3.43 29.36
N TYR A 162 12.83 -4.68 29.22
CA TYR A 162 12.19 -5.86 29.81
C TYR A 162 12.32 -5.96 31.33
N SER A 163 13.14 -5.11 31.98
CA SER A 163 13.38 -5.18 33.42
C SER A 163 12.16 -4.85 34.27
N HIS A 164 11.27 -3.98 33.77
CA HIS A 164 10.04 -3.60 34.47
C HIS A 164 8.81 -3.99 33.65
N VAL A 165 7.80 -4.56 34.31
CA VAL A 165 6.53 -4.94 33.66
C VAL A 165 5.83 -3.71 33.07
N THR A 166 5.94 -2.56 33.75
CA THR A 166 5.31 -1.31 33.31
C THR A 166 5.92 -0.80 32.01
N THR A 167 7.25 -0.87 31.82
CA THR A 167 7.93 -0.44 30.60
C THR A 167 7.62 -1.35 29.41
N VAL A 168 7.50 -2.66 29.65
CA VAL A 168 7.04 -3.61 28.62
C VAL A 168 5.61 -3.27 28.18
N LEU A 169 4.70 -3.08 29.15
CA LEU A 169 3.31 -2.74 28.85
C LEU A 169 3.19 -1.39 28.14
N LEU A 170 3.98 -0.39 28.55
CA LEU A 170 4.11 0.90 27.88
C LEU A 170 4.59 0.76 26.44
N THR A 171 5.54 -0.14 26.17
CA THR A 171 6.00 -0.44 24.81
C THR A 171 4.86 -0.96 23.95
N LEU A 172 4.11 -1.94 24.46
CA LEU A 172 2.98 -2.54 23.75
C LEU A 172 1.85 -1.53 23.50
N ILE A 173 1.53 -0.70 24.51
CA ILE A 173 0.49 0.33 24.37
C ILE A 173 0.92 1.40 23.37
N ASN A 174 2.17 1.86 23.39
CA ASN A 174 2.65 2.85 22.42
C ASN A 174 2.69 2.27 21.00
N ALA A 175 3.11 1.01 20.83
CA ALA A 175 3.07 0.33 19.53
C ALA A 175 1.63 0.16 19.01
N ALA A 176 0.68 -0.21 19.88
CA ALA A 176 -0.73 -0.30 19.53
C ALA A 176 -1.33 1.08 19.18
N GLY A 177 -1.01 2.11 19.97
CA GLY A 177 -1.42 3.49 19.70
C GLY A 177 -0.86 4.02 18.38
N LEU A 178 0.41 3.72 18.07
CA LEU A 178 1.04 4.07 16.81
C LEU A 178 0.35 3.39 15.62
N PHE A 179 0.02 2.10 15.75
CA PHE A 179 -0.71 1.37 14.72
C PHE A 179 -2.11 1.95 14.46
N VAL A 180 -2.87 2.22 15.53
CA VAL A 180 -4.23 2.77 15.41
C VAL A 180 -4.21 4.18 14.82
N THR A 181 -3.26 5.02 15.23
CA THR A 181 -3.11 6.37 14.69
C THR A 181 -2.60 6.38 13.25
N TYR A 182 -1.79 5.39 12.85
CA TYR A 182 -1.43 5.17 11.45
C TYR A 182 -2.66 4.85 10.58
N GLU A 183 -3.55 3.95 11.03
CA GLU A 183 -4.81 3.65 10.32
C GLU A 183 -5.74 4.88 10.28
N LEU A 184 -5.74 5.73 11.32
CA LEU A 184 -6.44 7.02 11.30
C LEU A 184 -5.89 7.98 10.22
N VAL A 185 -4.56 8.06 10.08
CA VAL A 185 -3.92 8.88 9.03
C VAL A 185 -4.30 8.36 7.64
N LEU A 186 -4.19 7.04 7.41
CA LEU A 186 -4.62 6.41 6.16
C LEU A 186 -6.08 6.74 5.82
N LYS A 187 -6.98 6.66 6.81
CA LYS A 187 -8.39 6.97 6.60
C LYS A 187 -8.62 8.44 6.31
N SER A 188 -7.87 9.34 6.95
CA SER A 188 -7.93 10.79 6.65
C SER A 188 -7.46 11.13 5.24
N LEU A 189 -6.56 10.31 4.67
CA LEU A 189 -6.08 10.41 3.29
C LEU A 189 -6.99 9.70 2.25
N ASN A 190 -8.17 9.20 2.66
CA ASN A 190 -9.05 8.38 1.82
C ASN A 190 -8.38 7.14 1.20
N ILE A 191 -7.31 6.63 1.82
CA ILE A 191 -6.66 5.39 1.39
C ILE A 191 -7.47 4.22 1.94
N HIS A 192 -7.97 3.36 1.05
CA HIS A 192 -8.76 2.18 1.44
C HIS A 192 -7.90 1.17 2.21
N SER A 193 -8.41 0.75 3.38
CA SER A 193 -7.78 -0.27 4.24
C SER A 193 -8.89 -1.17 4.79
N ASP A 194 -8.93 -2.42 4.31
CA ASP A 194 -9.90 -3.42 4.78
C ASP A 194 -9.82 -3.64 6.30
N ARG A 195 -8.65 -3.39 6.89
CA ARG A 195 -8.41 -3.51 8.34
C ARG A 195 -9.03 -2.34 9.09
N ALA A 196 -8.81 -1.11 8.62
CA ALA A 196 -9.42 0.08 9.21
C ALA A 196 -10.96 -0.01 9.16
N ASP A 197 -11.52 -0.46 8.03
CA ASP A 197 -12.98 -0.54 7.87
C ASP A 197 -13.61 -1.58 8.79
N LYS A 198 -12.94 -2.72 9.01
CA LYS A 198 -13.36 -3.72 10.02
C LYS A 198 -13.35 -3.15 11.44
N ILE A 199 -12.29 -2.43 11.82
CA ILE A 199 -12.16 -1.85 13.17
C ILE A 199 -13.16 -0.72 13.38
N CYS A 200 -13.33 0.17 12.39
CA CYS A 200 -14.32 1.23 12.43
C CYS A 200 -15.74 0.69 12.62
N GLY A 201 -16.08 -0.39 11.92
CA GLY A 201 -17.37 -1.05 12.02
C GLY A 201 -17.73 -1.70 13.36
N LEU A 202 -16.83 -1.74 14.35
CA LEU A 202 -17.12 -2.33 15.67
C LEU A 202 -18.14 -1.52 16.49
N ILE A 203 -18.12 -0.19 16.39
CA ILE A 203 -19.05 0.69 17.11
C ILE A 203 -20.02 1.34 16.11
N ASP A 204 -19.48 1.96 15.07
CA ASP A 204 -20.26 2.66 14.05
C ASP A 204 -19.55 2.57 12.69
N ARG A 205 -20.19 1.91 11.72
CA ARG A 205 -19.62 1.64 10.39
C ARG A 205 -19.26 2.91 9.63
N THR A 206 -20.01 4.00 9.80
CA THR A 206 -19.72 5.28 9.14
C THR A 206 -19.13 6.32 10.09
N GLY A 207 -19.14 6.05 11.40
CA GLY A 207 -18.75 7.01 12.42
C GLY A 207 -17.31 7.53 12.30
N CYS A 208 -16.35 6.67 11.92
CA CYS A 208 -14.98 7.13 11.67
C CYS A 208 -14.88 8.19 10.56
N GLY A 209 -15.54 7.97 9.42
CA GLY A 209 -15.52 8.91 8.29
C GLY A 209 -16.24 10.22 8.63
N THR A 210 -17.39 10.13 9.32
CA THR A 210 -18.15 11.30 9.75
C THR A 210 -17.35 12.17 10.71
N VAL A 211 -16.66 11.59 11.70
CA VAL A 211 -15.84 12.36 12.65
C VAL A 211 -14.60 12.96 11.96
N LEU A 212 -13.91 12.20 11.12
CA LEU A 212 -12.69 12.65 10.43
C LEU A 212 -12.94 13.72 9.36
N SER A 213 -14.15 13.76 8.78
CA SER A 213 -14.53 14.78 7.79
C SER A 213 -14.98 16.11 8.41
N THR A 214 -15.18 16.18 9.74
CA THR A 214 -15.56 17.44 10.39
C THR A 214 -14.42 18.45 10.40
N LYS A 215 -14.71 19.76 10.36
CA LYS A 215 -13.68 20.80 10.52
C LYS A 215 -12.89 20.68 11.82
N ALA A 216 -13.49 20.11 12.87
CA ALA A 216 -12.82 19.87 14.13
C ALA A 216 -11.83 18.72 14.11
N SER A 217 -11.77 17.93 13.03
CA SER A 217 -10.73 16.92 12.81
C SER A 217 -9.35 17.53 12.52
N LYS A 218 -9.32 18.83 12.18
CA LYS A 218 -8.11 19.63 11.99
C LYS A 218 -7.87 20.54 13.19
N PHE A 219 -6.75 20.35 13.87
CA PHE A 219 -6.18 21.28 14.83
C PHE A 219 -5.69 22.56 14.13
N PHE A 220 -6.22 23.71 14.57
CA PHE A 220 -5.98 25.03 13.95
C PHE A 220 -6.28 25.12 12.44
N GLY A 221 -7.05 24.17 11.88
CA GLY A 221 -7.31 24.11 10.43
C GLY A 221 -6.10 23.66 9.58
N LEU A 222 -4.93 23.44 10.21
CA LEU A 222 -3.65 23.14 9.56
C LEU A 222 -3.20 21.68 9.78
N PHE A 223 -3.40 21.12 10.98
CA PHE A 223 -2.88 19.80 11.37
C PHE A 223 -4.00 18.81 11.65
N GLY A 224 -3.95 17.59 11.12
CA GLY A 224 -4.94 16.57 11.47
C GLY A 224 -4.74 16.04 12.90
N TRP A 225 -5.80 15.80 13.68
CA TRP A 225 -5.65 15.12 14.99
C TRP A 225 -5.09 13.70 14.85
N SER A 226 -5.29 13.07 13.69
CA SER A 226 -4.65 11.80 13.32
C SER A 226 -3.12 11.93 13.27
N GLU A 227 -2.60 13.00 12.66
CA GLU A 227 -1.17 13.30 12.57
C GLU A 227 -0.56 13.60 13.94
N VAL A 228 -1.28 14.35 14.79
CA VAL A 228 -0.87 14.63 16.17
C VAL A 228 -0.74 13.33 16.97
N GLY A 229 -1.74 12.44 16.88
CA GLY A 229 -1.70 11.13 17.52
C GLY A 229 -0.52 10.27 17.03
N PHE A 230 -0.31 10.21 15.71
CA PHE A 230 0.78 9.44 15.11
C PHE A 230 2.15 9.95 15.55
N SER A 231 2.35 11.28 15.54
CA SER A 231 3.57 11.93 16.03
C SER A 231 3.81 11.64 17.50
N TYR A 232 2.76 11.72 18.32
CA TYR A 232 2.83 11.46 19.76
C TYR A 232 3.29 10.01 20.05
N PHE A 233 2.62 9.00 19.49
CA PHE A 233 3.00 7.61 19.79
C PHE A 233 4.35 7.25 19.16
N GLY A 234 4.68 7.83 18.00
CA GLY A 234 5.96 7.61 17.32
C GLY A 234 7.14 8.14 18.11
N VAL A 235 7.09 9.41 18.51
CA VAL A 235 8.15 10.03 19.33
C VAL A 235 8.22 9.42 20.72
N SER A 236 7.08 9.09 21.34
CA SER A 236 7.07 8.45 22.66
C SER A 236 7.72 7.06 22.62
N LEU A 237 7.41 6.24 21.60
CA LEU A 237 8.04 4.94 21.43
C LEU A 237 9.53 5.06 21.11
N ALA A 238 9.92 5.98 20.24
CA ALA A 238 11.31 6.21 19.88
C ALA A 238 12.14 6.71 21.08
N CYS A 239 11.62 7.69 21.82
CA CYS A 239 12.27 8.22 23.02
C CYS A 239 12.45 7.11 24.06
N MET A 240 11.43 6.29 24.30
CA MET A 240 11.52 5.20 25.26
C MET A 240 12.53 4.10 24.82
N LEU A 241 12.65 3.84 23.52
CA LEU A 241 13.62 2.87 22.98
C LEU A 241 15.06 3.37 23.00
N VAL A 242 15.30 4.66 22.74
CA VAL A 242 16.65 5.24 22.60
C VAL A 242 17.15 5.85 23.91
N PHE A 243 16.26 6.48 24.67
CA PHE A 243 16.57 7.22 25.89
C PHE A 243 15.59 6.85 27.02
N PRO A 244 15.65 5.60 27.54
CA PRO A 244 14.75 5.13 28.59
C PRO A 244 14.78 5.98 29.87
N GLN A 245 15.88 6.70 30.13
CA GLN A 245 16.01 7.61 31.26
C GLN A 245 14.99 8.76 31.26
N TYR A 246 14.43 9.13 30.09
CA TYR A 246 13.46 10.23 29.96
C TYR A 246 12.01 9.77 30.12
N ILE A 247 11.77 8.56 30.62
CA ILE A 247 10.42 8.03 30.82
C ILE A 247 9.57 8.90 31.76
N GLY A 248 10.19 9.56 32.75
CA GLY A 248 9.50 10.54 33.61
C GLY A 248 9.01 11.76 32.83
N TYR A 249 9.73 12.21 31.80
CA TYR A 249 9.30 13.29 30.92
C TYR A 249 8.16 12.85 30.00
N LEU A 250 8.21 11.62 29.48
CA LEU A 250 7.11 11.03 28.71
C LEU A 250 5.82 10.94 29.54
N ALA A 251 5.92 10.61 30.84
CA ALA A 251 4.78 10.59 31.75
C ALA A 251 4.11 11.97 31.88
N LEU A 252 4.90 13.05 31.98
CA LEU A 252 4.38 14.42 32.03
C LEU A 252 3.66 14.80 30.73
N VAL A 253 4.28 14.53 29.58
CA VAL A 253 3.66 14.83 28.28
C VAL A 253 2.35 14.05 28.12
N ASN A 254 2.35 12.75 28.46
CA ASN A 254 1.13 11.93 28.43
C ASN A 254 0.03 12.50 29.32
N ALA A 255 0.35 12.91 30.55
CA ALA A 255 -0.61 13.54 31.47
C ALA A 255 -1.19 14.83 30.90
N CYS A 256 -0.38 15.66 30.21
CA CYS A 256 -0.85 16.86 29.52
C CYS A 256 -1.78 16.55 28.33
N CYS A 257 -1.65 15.38 27.70
CA CYS A 257 -2.52 14.94 26.61
C CYS A 257 -3.87 14.38 27.09
N CYS A 258 -3.95 13.85 28.31
CA CYS A 258 -5.19 13.25 28.82
C CYS A 258 -6.41 14.18 28.85
N PRO A 259 -6.31 15.48 29.21
CA PRO A 259 -7.43 16.43 29.13
C PRO A 259 -8.11 16.50 27.76
N PHE A 260 -7.34 16.34 26.67
CA PHE A 260 -7.88 16.33 25.31
C PHE A 260 -8.84 15.17 25.05
N SER A 261 -8.65 14.03 25.72
CA SER A 261 -9.54 12.88 25.56
C SER A 261 -10.98 13.20 25.98
N PHE A 262 -11.17 13.95 27.07
CA PHE A 262 -12.50 14.38 27.52
C PHE A 262 -13.18 15.28 26.50
N TRP A 263 -12.44 16.25 25.95
CA TRP A 263 -12.94 17.12 24.88
C TRP A 263 -13.35 16.31 23.65
N SER A 264 -12.51 15.36 23.23
CA SER A 264 -12.75 14.53 22.05
C SER A 264 -13.99 13.64 22.20
N VAL A 265 -14.22 13.04 23.39
CA VAL A 265 -15.45 12.27 23.68
C VAL A 265 -16.68 13.18 23.68
N TRP A 266 -16.60 14.34 24.34
CA TRP A 266 -17.68 15.32 24.35
C TRP A 266 -18.05 15.76 22.94
N TYR A 267 -17.06 16.04 22.09
CA TYR A 267 -17.27 16.45 20.71
C TYR A 267 -17.97 15.35 19.89
N GLN A 268 -17.50 14.10 19.98
CA GLN A 268 -18.11 12.97 19.26
C GLN A 268 -19.58 12.76 19.66
N LYS A 269 -19.86 12.82 20.97
CA LYS A 269 -21.22 12.62 21.51
C LYS A 269 -22.18 13.77 21.16
N TYR A 270 -21.79 15.02 21.38
CA TYR A 270 -22.71 16.16 21.33
C TYR A 270 -22.67 16.94 20.01
N ARG A 271 -21.51 17.03 19.34
CA ARG A 271 -21.34 17.81 18.10
C ARG A 271 -21.42 16.93 16.86
N ALA A 272 -20.55 15.92 16.77
CA ALA A 272 -20.48 15.06 15.59
C ALA A 272 -21.65 14.06 15.50
N LYS A 273 -22.24 13.71 16.66
CA LYS A 273 -23.31 12.70 16.79
C LYS A 273 -22.93 11.36 16.14
N ALA A 274 -21.64 11.05 16.13
CA ALA A 274 -21.05 9.88 15.51
C ALA A 274 -19.86 9.43 16.36
N TRP A 275 -19.65 8.12 16.46
CA TRP A 275 -18.59 7.55 17.27
C TRP A 275 -17.46 7.05 16.39
N CYS A 276 -16.24 7.52 16.63
CA CYS A 276 -15.07 7.01 15.93
C CYS A 276 -14.37 5.97 16.80
N THR A 277 -14.51 4.69 16.44
CA THR A 277 -13.87 3.57 17.15
C THR A 277 -12.35 3.76 17.28
N LEU A 278 -11.68 4.17 16.20
CA LEU A 278 -10.23 4.38 16.20
C LEU A 278 -9.81 5.51 17.15
N CYS A 279 -10.56 6.63 17.21
CA CYS A 279 -10.31 7.71 18.16
C CYS A 279 -10.50 7.24 19.61
N LEU A 280 -11.54 6.45 19.88
CA LEU A 280 -11.78 5.90 21.22
C LEU A 280 -10.69 4.91 21.64
N ILE A 281 -10.22 4.05 20.74
CA ILE A 281 -9.09 3.15 21.01
C ILE A 281 -7.84 3.98 21.31
N THR A 282 -7.58 5.04 20.53
CA THR A 282 -6.44 5.94 20.75
C THR A 282 -6.48 6.58 22.15
N GLN A 283 -7.66 7.04 22.58
CA GLN A 283 -7.86 7.55 23.95
C GLN A 283 -7.67 6.47 25.00
N GLY A 284 -8.15 5.25 24.76
CA GLY A 284 -7.90 4.08 25.61
C GLY A 284 -6.41 3.82 25.78
N CYS A 285 -5.62 3.89 24.71
CA CYS A 285 -4.16 3.79 24.77
C CYS A 285 -3.52 4.91 25.60
N LEU A 286 -4.00 6.17 25.50
CA LEU A 286 -3.49 7.27 26.32
C LEU A 286 -3.73 7.02 27.81
N TRP A 287 -4.95 6.61 28.19
CA TRP A 287 -5.30 6.32 29.58
C TRP A 287 -4.59 5.09 30.13
N ALA A 288 -4.46 4.04 29.33
CA ALA A 288 -3.69 2.85 29.70
C ALA A 288 -2.21 3.20 29.91
N SER A 289 -1.64 4.08 29.07
CA SER A 289 -0.27 4.58 29.24
C SER A 289 -0.14 5.37 30.55
N LEU A 290 -1.08 6.26 30.85
CA LEU A 290 -1.09 7.04 32.09
C LEU A 290 -1.10 6.12 33.32
N LEU A 291 -1.95 5.09 33.30
CA LEU A 291 -2.01 4.09 34.37
C LEU A 291 -0.67 3.35 34.53
N CYS A 292 -0.01 2.99 33.43
CA CYS A 292 1.32 2.37 33.50
C CYS A 292 2.38 3.32 34.07
N TYR A 293 2.32 4.61 33.71
CA TYR A 293 3.23 5.62 34.26
C TYR A 293 3.03 5.84 35.76
N THR A 294 1.77 5.89 36.23
CA THR A 294 1.47 6.04 37.66
C THR A 294 1.82 4.80 38.47
N CYS A 295 1.43 3.60 38.00
CA CYS A 295 1.77 2.34 38.66
C CYS A 295 3.27 2.06 38.69
N GLY A 296 4.02 2.52 37.67
CA GLY A 296 5.47 2.39 37.62
C GLY A 296 6.23 3.41 38.47
N GLY A 297 5.55 4.39 39.08
CA GLY A 297 6.20 5.43 39.89
C GLY A 297 7.05 6.42 39.07
N TRP A 298 6.93 6.43 37.74
CA TRP A 298 7.81 7.19 36.86
C TRP A 298 7.68 8.71 37.00
N PHE A 299 6.57 9.21 37.55
CA PHE A 299 6.37 10.62 37.88
C PHE A 299 7.36 11.14 38.93
N ALA A 300 7.88 10.28 39.80
CA ALA A 300 8.86 10.67 40.82
C ALA A 300 10.20 11.08 40.18
N HIS A 301 10.50 10.58 38.99
CA HIS A 301 11.73 10.88 38.24
C HIS A 301 11.56 12.06 37.26
N SER A 302 10.40 12.71 37.25
CA SER A 302 10.11 13.79 36.30
C SER A 302 10.71 15.15 36.69
N PHE A 303 11.16 15.31 37.93
CA PHE A 303 11.73 16.56 38.44
C PHE A 303 13.17 16.36 38.91
N PRO A 304 14.09 17.31 38.66
CA PRO A 304 13.88 18.61 38.00
C PRO A 304 13.79 18.53 36.46
N LEU A 305 13.12 19.53 35.86
CA LEU A 305 13.02 19.68 34.41
C LEU A 305 14.32 20.26 33.86
N HIS A 306 15.05 19.45 33.09
CA HIS A 306 16.25 19.88 32.40
C HIS A 306 15.98 20.22 30.92
N THR A 307 16.98 20.70 30.20
CA THR A 307 16.92 21.08 28.77
C THR A 307 16.40 19.96 27.86
N GLU A 308 16.59 18.72 28.27
CA GLU A 308 16.18 17.48 27.62
C GLU A 308 14.66 17.40 27.49
N PHE A 309 13.92 17.93 28.46
CA PHE A 309 12.46 18.05 28.38
C PHE A 309 12.04 18.99 27.23
N ALA A 310 12.73 20.13 27.08
CA ALA A 310 12.45 21.07 26.00
C ALA A 310 12.78 20.46 24.63
N ILE A 311 13.88 19.71 24.53
CA ILE A 311 14.25 18.97 23.31
C ILE A 311 13.20 17.91 22.97
N LEU A 312 12.70 17.18 23.97
CA LEU A 312 11.64 16.20 23.78
C LEU A 312 10.36 16.86 23.25
N CYS A 313 9.92 17.97 23.85
CA CYS A 313 8.78 18.76 23.35
C CYS A 313 9.01 19.24 21.91
N ALA A 314 10.21 19.75 21.60
CA ALA A 314 10.56 20.16 20.24
C ALA A 314 10.53 18.98 19.25
N SER A 315 10.93 17.78 19.67
CA SER A 315 10.89 16.58 18.83
C SER A 315 9.46 16.16 18.46
N TYR A 316 8.48 16.32 19.36
CA TYR A 316 7.07 16.12 19.04
C TYR A 316 6.58 17.11 17.99
N VAL A 317 6.93 18.39 18.13
CA VAL A 317 6.57 19.44 17.15
C VAL A 317 7.23 19.18 15.81
N ALA A 318 8.52 18.84 15.80
CA ALA A 318 9.27 18.53 14.59
C ALA A 318 8.69 17.31 13.86
N ALA A 319 8.35 16.24 14.58
CA ALA A 319 7.72 15.06 14.01
C ALA A 319 6.35 15.41 13.40
N LEU A 320 5.54 16.20 14.09
CA LEU A 320 4.24 16.67 13.59
C LEU A 320 4.39 17.47 12.30
N LEU A 321 5.34 18.42 12.26
CA LEU A 321 5.61 19.21 11.05
C LEU A 321 6.12 18.34 9.90
N ALA A 322 7.00 17.37 10.19
CA ALA A 322 7.52 16.45 9.18
C ALA A 322 6.40 15.58 8.60
N ILE A 323 5.52 15.04 9.45
CA ILE A 323 4.36 14.25 9.00
C ILE A 323 3.43 15.13 8.17
N ASN A 324 3.05 16.31 8.66
CA ASN A 324 2.18 17.23 7.95
C ASN A 324 2.75 17.70 6.60
N ALA A 325 4.09 17.82 6.46
CA ALA A 325 4.74 18.13 5.19
C ALA A 325 4.74 16.94 4.20
N VAL A 326 4.74 15.70 4.72
CA VAL A 326 4.78 14.47 3.92
C VAL A 326 3.37 14.00 3.54
N THR A 327 2.37 14.20 4.41
CA THR A 327 0.98 13.78 4.20
C THR A 327 0.41 14.22 2.82
N PRO A 328 0.60 15.46 2.34
CA PRO A 328 0.10 15.91 1.04
C PRO A 328 0.66 15.12 -0.15
N LEU A 329 1.88 14.57 -0.05
CA LEU A 329 2.48 13.77 -1.13
C LEU A 329 1.75 12.44 -1.36
N PHE A 330 1.04 11.96 -0.33
CA PHE A 330 0.25 10.74 -0.37
C PHE A 330 -1.24 10.99 -0.63
N ASP A 331 -1.68 12.25 -0.55
CA ASP A 331 -3.05 12.63 -0.89
C ASP A 331 -3.23 12.58 -2.41
N LYS A 332 -3.92 11.55 -2.89
CA LYS A 332 -4.19 11.37 -4.32
C LYS A 332 -5.08 12.46 -4.92
N ASN A 333 -5.67 13.34 -4.11
CA ASN A 333 -6.52 14.44 -4.57
C ASN A 333 -5.76 15.70 -5.01
N THR A 334 -4.45 15.84 -4.77
CA THR A 334 -3.70 17.05 -5.17
C THR A 334 -3.16 17.02 -6.61
N LYS A 335 -3.59 16.06 -7.44
CA LYS A 335 -3.21 16.00 -8.87
C LYS A 335 -4.27 16.52 -9.84
N ASP A 336 -5.41 17.01 -9.37
CA ASP A 336 -6.52 17.49 -10.20
C ASP A 336 -6.86 18.99 -10.01
N GLU A 337 -5.89 19.84 -9.67
CA GLU A 337 -6.02 21.32 -9.81
C GLU A 337 -4.97 21.92 -10.72
#